data_AF-A0A4Z2D3R7-F1
#
_entry.id   AF-A0A4Z2D3R7-F1
#
_cell.length_a   1.000
_cell.length_b   1.000
_cell.length_c   1.000
_cell.angle_alpha   90.00
_cell.angle_beta   90.00
_cell.angle_gamma   90.00
#
_symmetry.space_group_name_H-M   'P 1'
#
loop_
_entity.id
_entity.type
_entity.pdbx_description
1 polymer ?
#
loop_
_entity_poly.entity_id
_entity_poly.type
_entity_poly.pdbx_seq_one_letter_code
_entity_poly.pdbx_strand_id
1 'polypeptide(L)'
;VDLKATFENIVLSQQFFGWEDVEQAVGEFQSITFTHFIHSRSQSASFLSFKYIFVDFKCAFGNKRKFHGIGQRNKPLKCMDCESKFDVVLNVNEYIIYSYIMTHNHPCTKSFMRCNPWFRRLSEEEKENINPVLQQSTSYNAVMEYVKNTCQKELISSDIRNMESKVTV
;
A
#
# COMPACT_ATOMS: atom_id res chain seq x y z
N VAL A 1 17.03 8.30 -0.26
CA VAL A 1 15.92 9.27 -0.13
C VAL A 1 15.59 9.38 1.34
N ASP A 2 15.70 10.57 1.93
CA ASP A 2 15.32 10.80 3.32
C ASP A 2 13.94 11.47 3.34
N LEU A 3 12.98 10.84 4.02
CA LEU A 3 11.60 11.31 4.14
C LEU A 3 11.24 11.71 5.57
N LYS A 4 12.24 11.85 6.47
CA LYS A 4 12.03 12.12 7.89
C LYS A 4 11.12 13.32 8.14
N ALA A 5 11.45 14.49 7.60
CA ALA A 5 10.67 15.71 7.83
C ALA A 5 9.21 15.56 7.36
N THR A 6 8.98 14.91 6.22
CA THR A 6 7.64 14.65 5.71
C THR A 6 6.87 13.68 6.61
N PHE A 7 7.53 12.64 7.14
CA PHE A 7 6.92 11.69 8.06
C PHE A 7 6.58 12.36 9.41
N GLU A 8 7.47 13.19 9.94
CA GLU A 8 7.22 13.96 11.16
C GLU A 8 6.01 14.90 11.00
N ASN A 9 5.93 15.59 9.85
CA ASN A 9 4.84 16.54 9.58
C ASN A 9 3.48 15.87 9.33
N ILE A 10 3.44 14.70 8.69
CA ILE A 10 2.18 14.04 8.33
C ILE A 10 1.74 13.07 9.43
N VAL A 11 2.65 12.26 9.97
CA VAL A 11 2.31 11.16 10.86
C VAL A 11 2.51 11.55 12.32
N LEU A 12 3.68 12.09 12.69
CA LEU A 12 3.95 12.40 14.11
C LEU A 12 3.23 13.63 14.64
N SER A 13 2.69 14.47 13.76
CA SER A 13 1.88 15.63 14.14
C SER A 13 0.46 15.27 14.58
N GLN A 14 0.04 14.01 14.37
CA GLN A 14 -1.30 13.52 14.66
C GLN A 14 -1.35 12.75 15.99
N GLN A 15 -2.56 12.63 16.54
CA GLN A 15 -2.87 11.74 17.66
C GLN A 15 -3.73 10.59 17.15
N PHE A 16 -3.49 9.39 17.66
CA PHE A 16 -4.12 8.18 17.17
C PHE A 16 -4.91 7.48 18.28
N PHE A 17 -6.22 7.75 18.37
CA PHE A 17 -7.09 7.11 19.36
C PHE A 17 -7.73 5.82 18.84
N GLY A 18 -7.69 5.61 17.53
CA GLY A 18 -8.11 4.40 16.85
C GLY A 18 -7.04 3.87 15.90
N TRP A 19 -7.18 2.61 15.51
CA TRP A 19 -6.30 2.03 14.49
C TRP A 19 -6.57 2.62 13.10
N GLU A 20 -7.81 3.05 12.86
CA GLU A 20 -8.22 3.72 11.61
C GLU A 20 -7.45 5.03 11.41
N ASP A 21 -7.22 5.80 12.48
CA ASP A 21 -6.41 7.03 12.42
C ASP A 21 -4.97 6.73 11.95
N VAL A 22 -4.36 5.65 12.46
CA VAL A 22 -3.03 5.20 12.03
C VAL A 22 -3.05 4.78 10.56
N GLU A 23 -4.03 3.99 10.14
CA GLU A 23 -4.16 3.54 8.75
C GLU A 23 -4.34 4.72 7.79
N GLN A 24 -5.12 5.74 8.20
CA GLN A 24 -5.34 6.95 7.41
C GLN A 24 -4.06 7.77 7.28
N ALA A 25 -3.37 8.09 8.38
CA ALA A 25 -2.15 8.90 8.35
C ALA A 25 -1.01 8.20 7.58
N VAL A 26 -0.85 6.89 7.77
CA VAL A 26 0.12 6.10 7.00
C VAL A 26 -0.29 6.02 5.53
N GLY A 27 -1.59 5.89 5.23
CA GLY A 27 -2.12 5.93 3.87
C GLY A 27 -1.81 7.25 3.16
N GLU A 28 -2.07 8.38 3.82
CA GLU A 28 -1.76 9.71 3.31
C GLU A 28 -0.26 9.89 3.06
N PHE A 29 0.58 9.59 4.06
CA PHE A 29 2.03 9.67 3.92
C PHE A 29 2.54 8.86 2.72
N GLN A 30 2.07 7.62 2.57
CA GLN A 30 2.46 6.75 1.45
C GLN A 30 2.02 7.29 0.09
N SER A 31 0.83 7.89 0.03
CA SER A 31 0.27 8.48 -1.20
C SER A 31 1.09 9.68 -1.68
N ILE A 32 1.51 10.56 -0.74
CA ILE A 32 2.28 11.77 -1.03
C ILE A 32 3.73 11.44 -1.36
N THR A 33 4.34 10.53 -0.60
CA THR A 33 5.76 10.20 -0.73
C THR A 33 6.05 9.08 -1.72
N PHE A 34 5.03 8.47 -2.32
CA PHE A 34 5.16 7.29 -3.16
C PHE A 34 6.00 6.20 -2.46
N THR A 35 5.65 5.92 -1.20
CA THR A 35 6.23 4.82 -0.42
C THR A 35 5.23 3.70 -0.23
N HIS A 36 5.71 2.52 0.14
CA HIS A 36 4.84 1.40 0.48
C HIS A 36 5.45 0.69 1.68
N PHE A 37 4.82 0.85 2.82
CA PHE A 37 5.05 0.14 4.06
C PHE A 37 4.01 -0.97 4.20
N ILE A 38 4.45 -2.11 4.70
CA ILE A 38 3.61 -3.27 4.95
C ILE A 38 3.77 -3.71 6.40
N HIS A 39 2.73 -4.36 6.94
CA HIS A 39 2.80 -5.01 8.24
C HIS A 39 3.80 -6.16 8.16
N SER A 40 4.94 -6.01 8.83
CA SER A 40 5.96 -7.06 8.89
C SER A 40 5.70 -8.03 10.04
N ARG A 41 5.34 -7.49 11.21
CA ARG A 41 5.03 -8.23 12.43
C ARG A 41 3.97 -7.45 13.19
N SER A 42 3.11 -8.15 13.91
CA SER A 42 2.08 -7.51 14.72
C SER A 42 1.68 -8.42 15.86
N GLN A 43 1.24 -7.82 16.96
CA GLN A 43 0.59 -8.49 18.07
C GLN A 43 -0.81 -7.92 18.24
N SER A 44 -1.84 -8.76 18.11
CA SER A 44 -3.23 -8.37 18.35
C SER A 44 -3.47 -8.11 19.83
N ALA A 45 -4.32 -7.13 20.13
CA ALA A 45 -4.86 -7.00 21.48
C ALA A 45 -6.04 -7.97 21.67
N SER A 46 -6.13 -8.60 22.84
CA SER A 46 -7.19 -9.59 23.14
C SER A 46 -8.23 -9.09 24.14
N PHE A 47 -8.06 -7.90 24.73
CA PHE A 47 -8.84 -7.44 25.88
C PHE A 47 -9.21 -5.94 25.85
N LEU A 48 -9.06 -5.26 24.71
CA LEU A 48 -9.40 -3.84 24.56
C LEU A 48 -10.14 -3.59 23.25
N SER A 49 -10.79 -2.44 23.11
CA SER A 49 -11.34 -1.93 21.84
C SER A 49 -10.27 -1.62 20.77
N PHE A 50 -9.00 -1.87 21.09
CA PHE A 50 -7.85 -1.70 20.20
C PHE A 50 -7.59 -2.97 19.40
N LYS A 51 -7.11 -2.80 18.16
CA LYS A 51 -6.82 -3.90 17.23
C LYS A 51 -5.47 -4.55 17.52
N TYR A 52 -4.46 -3.75 17.85
CA TYR A 52 -3.08 -4.21 18.05
C TYR A 52 -2.49 -3.66 19.34
N ILE A 53 -1.60 -4.44 19.96
CA ILE A 53 -0.68 -3.96 20.99
C ILE A 53 0.56 -3.35 20.32
N PHE A 54 0.99 -3.96 19.21
CA PHE A 54 2.21 -3.59 18.51
C PHE A 54 2.13 -3.95 17.03
N VAL A 55 2.68 -3.08 16.16
CA VAL A 55 2.85 -3.33 14.73
C VAL A 55 4.18 -2.79 14.23
N ASP A 56 4.96 -3.67 13.60
CA ASP A 56 6.16 -3.32 12.82
C ASP A 56 5.75 -3.01 11.37
N PHE A 57 5.98 -1.80 10.92
CA PHE A 57 5.90 -1.43 9.51
C PHE A 57 7.29 -1.48 8.87
N LYS A 58 7.39 -2.13 7.71
CA LYS A 58 8.62 -2.14 6.91
C LYS A 58 8.34 -1.75 5.48
N CYS A 59 9.29 -1.07 4.86
CA CYS A 59 9.23 -0.83 3.43
C CYS A 59 9.09 -2.15 2.66
N ALA A 60 8.15 -2.20 1.71
CA ALA A 60 7.88 -3.38 0.90
C ALA A 60 9.12 -3.86 0.11
N PHE A 61 10.04 -2.96 -0.23
CA PHE A 61 11.32 -3.30 -0.87
C PHE A 61 12.38 -3.85 0.09
N GLY A 62 12.18 -3.73 1.41
CA GLY A 62 13.01 -4.39 2.42
C GLY A 62 12.49 -5.77 2.83
N ASN A 63 11.30 -6.14 2.37
CA ASN A 63 10.69 -7.40 2.74
C ASN A 63 11.21 -8.55 1.89
N LYS A 64 12.00 -9.43 2.52
CA LYS A 64 12.52 -10.66 1.91
C LYS A 64 11.47 -11.77 1.81
N ARG A 65 10.30 -11.64 2.45
CA ARG A 65 9.26 -12.69 2.42
C ARG A 65 8.55 -12.67 1.07
N LYS A 66 8.42 -13.86 0.46
CA LYS A 66 7.52 -14.07 -0.68
C LYS A 66 6.10 -13.67 -0.25
N PHE A 67 5.45 -12.78 -1.00
CA PHE A 67 4.01 -12.52 -0.82
C PHE A 67 3.28 -13.87 -0.87
N HIS A 68 2.39 -14.13 0.10
CA HIS A 68 1.51 -15.30 0.03
C HIS A 68 0.77 -15.25 -1.31
N GLY A 69 0.71 -16.38 -2.03
CA GLY A 69 0.16 -16.43 -3.37
C GLY A 69 -1.35 -16.20 -3.37
N ILE A 70 -1.79 -14.98 -3.73
CA ILE A 70 -3.22 -14.63 -3.88
C ILE A 70 -3.77 -15.10 -5.25
N GLY A 71 -3.14 -16.11 -5.86
CA GLY A 71 -3.47 -16.57 -7.22
C GLY A 71 -3.18 -15.55 -8.34
N GLN A 72 -2.60 -14.39 -8.04
CA GLN A 72 -2.17 -13.41 -9.05
C GLN A 72 -0.72 -13.65 -9.46
N ARG A 73 -0.47 -13.82 -10.77
CA ARG A 73 0.87 -13.83 -11.38
C ARG A 73 1.46 -12.41 -11.40
N ASN A 74 1.67 -11.82 -10.22
CA ASN A 74 2.39 -10.56 -10.11
C ASN A 74 3.88 -10.89 -10.01
N LYS A 75 4.70 -10.28 -10.88
CA LYS A 75 6.17 -10.35 -10.73
C LYS A 75 6.49 -9.79 -9.33
N PRO A 76 7.16 -10.57 -8.45
CA PRO A 76 7.47 -10.09 -7.12
C PRO A 76 8.30 -8.82 -7.22
N LEU A 77 8.01 -7.88 -6.33
CA LEU A 77 8.83 -6.69 -6.16
C LEU A 77 10.27 -7.15 -5.90
N LYS A 78 11.25 -6.65 -6.66
CA LYS A 78 12.65 -6.99 -6.41
C LYS A 78 13.01 -6.44 -5.04
N CYS A 79 13.29 -7.32 -4.08
CA CYS A 79 13.82 -6.90 -2.78
C CYS A 79 15.11 -6.11 -3.01
N MET A 80 15.21 -4.94 -2.40
CA MET A 80 16.38 -4.06 -2.43
C MET A 80 17.00 -3.89 -1.05
N ASP A 81 16.58 -4.71 -0.08
CA ASP A 81 17.08 -4.71 1.30
C ASP A 81 16.98 -3.31 1.94
N CYS A 82 15.88 -2.61 1.65
CA CYS A 82 15.58 -1.31 2.24
C CYS A 82 15.34 -1.43 3.75
N GLU A 83 16.04 -0.61 4.54
CA GLU A 83 15.98 -0.66 6.01
C GLU A 83 14.90 0.24 6.60
N SER A 84 14.22 1.04 5.76
CA SER A 84 13.17 1.94 6.22
C SER A 84 12.02 1.17 6.88
N LYS A 85 11.70 1.58 8.11
CA LYS A 85 10.74 0.93 8.99
C LYS A 85 10.26 1.89 10.07
N PHE A 86 9.14 1.58 10.69
CA PHE A 86 8.70 2.25 11.91
C PHE A 86 7.79 1.33 12.70
N ASP A 87 7.68 1.60 13.99
CA ASP A 87 6.96 0.75 14.91
C ASP A 87 5.85 1.55 15.58
N VAL A 88 4.66 0.95 15.66
CA VAL A 88 3.49 1.52 16.32
C VAL A 88 3.17 0.68 17.54
N VAL A 89 3.05 1.31 18.71
CA VAL A 89 2.70 0.64 19.97
C VAL A 89 1.43 1.24 20.53
N LEU A 90 0.62 0.41 21.18
CA LEU A 90 -0.49 0.87 22.02
C LEU A 90 0.08 1.36 23.36
N ASN A 91 -0.08 2.66 23.62
CA ASN A 91 0.29 3.31 24.87
C ASN A 91 -0.98 3.67 25.65
N VAL A 92 -1.31 2.87 26.66
CA VAL A 92 -2.51 3.01 27.52
C VAL A 92 -3.82 3.02 26.71
N ASN A 93 -4.16 4.17 26.09
CA ASN A 93 -5.39 4.40 25.32
C ASN A 93 -5.16 5.11 23.97
N GLU A 94 -3.93 5.16 23.48
CA GLU A 94 -3.60 5.75 22.18
C GLU A 94 -2.50 4.95 21.48
N TYR A 95 -2.43 5.02 20.16
CA TYR A 95 -1.28 4.52 19.41
C TYR A 95 -0.22 5.61 19.31
N ILE A 96 1.03 5.24 19.51
CA ILE A 96 2.18 6.12 19.31
C ILE A 96 3.18 5.49 18.36
N ILE A 97 3.88 6.32 17.59
CA ILE A 97 5.05 5.86 16.84
C ILE A 97 6.22 5.76 17.83
N TYR A 98 6.65 4.52 18.12
CA TYR A 98 7.70 4.25 19.09
C TYR A 98 9.11 4.47 18.52
N SER A 99 9.31 4.05 17.27
CA SER A 99 10.60 4.16 16.59
C SER A 99 10.41 4.30 15.09
N TYR A 100 11.34 4.97 14.39
CA TYR A 100 11.28 5.08 12.94
C TYR A 100 12.65 5.31 12.28
N ILE A 101 12.77 4.82 11.04
CA ILE A 101 13.87 5.04 10.10
C ILE A 101 13.22 5.37 8.74
N MET A 102 13.38 6.61 8.29
CA MET A 102 12.73 7.14 7.07
C MET A 102 13.68 7.32 5.88
N THR A 103 14.86 6.71 5.96
CA THR A 103 15.84 6.67 4.89
C THR A 103 15.63 5.44 4.00
N HIS A 104 15.36 5.69 2.73
CA HIS A 104 15.22 4.68 1.68
C HIS A 104 16.46 4.63 0.80
N ASN A 105 16.88 3.41 0.43
CA ASN A 105 17.98 3.16 -0.51
C ASN A 105 17.52 3.09 -1.98
N HIS A 106 16.26 3.45 -2.25
CA HIS A 106 15.67 3.46 -3.59
C HIS A 106 14.89 4.75 -3.84
N PRO A 107 14.59 5.07 -5.12
CA PRO A 107 13.70 6.19 -5.43
C PRO A 107 12.30 5.99 -4.83
N CYS A 108 11.73 7.07 -4.29
CA CYS A 108 10.34 7.14 -3.84
C CYS A 108 9.60 8.14 -4.74
N THR A 109 9.44 7.77 -6.01
CA THR A 109 8.79 8.62 -7.02
C THR A 109 7.63 7.86 -7.65
N LYS A 110 6.62 8.59 -8.15
CA LYS A 110 5.47 7.99 -8.83
C LYS A 110 5.91 7.02 -9.92
N SER A 111 6.85 7.44 -10.77
CA SER A 111 7.36 6.64 -11.89
C SER A 111 8.02 5.33 -11.45
N PHE A 112 8.80 5.35 -10.36
CA PHE A 112 9.42 4.15 -9.81
C PHE A 112 8.39 3.20 -9.22
N MET A 113 7.38 3.75 -8.54
CA MET A 113 6.32 2.98 -7.89
C MET A 113 5.27 2.40 -8.85
N ARG A 114 5.22 2.83 -10.12
CA ARG A 114 4.34 2.24 -11.15
C ARG A 114 4.48 0.72 -11.25
N CYS A 115 5.70 0.20 -11.09
CA CYS A 115 5.95 -1.23 -11.14
C CYS A 115 5.36 -1.99 -9.95
N ASN A 116 5.10 -1.30 -8.83
CA ASN A 116 4.60 -1.91 -7.61
C ASN A 116 3.11 -2.30 -7.76
N PRO A 117 2.76 -3.60 -7.63
CA PRO A 117 1.36 -4.04 -7.75
C PRO A 117 0.41 -3.34 -6.77
N TRP A 118 0.91 -2.87 -5.62
CA TRP A 118 0.10 -2.17 -4.63
C TRP A 118 -0.51 -0.87 -5.17
N PHE A 119 0.30 -0.06 -5.88
CA PHE A 119 -0.15 1.22 -6.46
C PHE A 119 -1.06 1.04 -7.68
N ARG A 120 -1.09 -0.17 -8.25
CA ARG A 120 -1.97 -0.54 -9.37
C ARG A 120 -3.24 -1.26 -8.90
N ARG A 121 -3.33 -1.62 -7.62
CA ARG A 121 -4.47 -2.38 -7.10
C ARG A 121 -5.71 -1.49 -7.06
N LEU A 122 -6.78 -1.98 -7.67
CA LEU A 122 -8.09 -1.36 -7.60
C LEU A 122 -8.81 -1.80 -6.32
N SER A 123 -9.54 -0.88 -5.69
CA SER A 123 -10.54 -1.15 -4.66
C SER A 123 -11.70 -1.96 -5.26
N GLU A 124 -12.54 -2.56 -4.42
CA GLU A 124 -13.70 -3.30 -4.93
C GLU A 124 -14.69 -2.37 -5.67
N GLU A 125 -14.91 -1.16 -5.15
CA GLU A 125 -15.72 -0.13 -5.81
C GLU A 125 -15.15 0.26 -7.18
N GLU A 126 -13.83 0.51 -7.27
CA GLU A 126 -13.18 0.81 -8.55
C GLU A 126 -13.32 -0.35 -9.54
N LYS A 127 -13.21 -1.61 -9.08
CA LYS A 127 -13.39 -2.78 -9.94
C LYS A 127 -14.82 -2.88 -10.46
N GLU A 128 -15.81 -2.66 -9.62
CA GLU A 128 -17.22 -2.65 -10.00
C GLU A 128 -17.48 -1.58 -11.07
N ASN A 129 -16.92 -0.38 -10.89
CA ASN A 129 -17.01 0.71 -11.85
C ASN A 129 -16.33 0.40 -13.20
N ILE A 130 -15.24 -0.37 -13.19
CA ILE A 130 -14.48 -0.73 -14.40
C ILE A 130 -15.08 -1.94 -15.13
N ASN A 131 -15.84 -2.79 -14.44
CA ASN A 131 -16.35 -4.04 -14.99
C ASN A 131 -17.14 -3.89 -16.31
N PRO A 132 -18.05 -2.89 -16.46
CA PRO A 132 -18.75 -2.67 -17.74
C PRO A 132 -17.79 -2.31 -18.88
N VAL A 133 -16.79 -1.46 -18.60
CA VAL A 133 -15.77 -1.05 -19.57
C VAL A 133 -14.90 -2.25 -19.95
N LEU A 134 -14.55 -3.10 -18.98
CA LEU A 134 -13.77 -4.31 -19.21
C LEU A 134 -14.50 -5.32 -20.11
N GLN A 135 -15.82 -5.47 -19.95
CA GLN A 135 -16.63 -6.38 -20.76
C GLN A 135 -16.91 -5.86 -22.19
N GLN A 136 -17.03 -4.54 -22.35
CA GLN A 136 -17.39 -3.92 -23.64
C GLN A 136 -16.16 -3.54 -24.49
N SER A 137 -15.01 -3.31 -23.86
CA SER A 137 -13.81 -2.85 -24.57
C SER A 137 -13.14 -3.97 -25.33
N THR A 138 -12.81 -3.71 -26.60
CA THR A 138 -12.00 -4.62 -27.43
C THR A 138 -10.49 -4.35 -27.30
N SER A 139 -10.10 -3.29 -26.58
CA SER A 139 -8.72 -2.82 -26.49
C SER A 139 -8.27 -2.60 -25.06
N TYR A 140 -7.15 -3.23 -24.69
CA TYR A 140 -6.50 -3.02 -23.39
C TYR A 140 -6.09 -1.57 -23.17
N ASN A 141 -5.70 -0.84 -24.22
CA ASN A 141 -5.31 0.55 -24.09
C ASN A 141 -6.49 1.44 -23.68
N ALA A 142 -7.70 1.16 -24.20
CA ALA A 142 -8.90 1.89 -23.84
C ALA A 142 -9.27 1.69 -22.36
N VAL A 143 -9.15 0.46 -21.86
CA VAL A 143 -9.35 0.16 -20.44
C VAL A 143 -8.29 0.88 -19.59
N MET A 144 -7.01 0.82 -19.97
CA MET A 144 -5.94 1.53 -19.23
C MET A 144 -6.17 3.03 -19.15
N GLU A 145 -6.59 3.65 -20.25
CA GLU A 145 -6.87 5.09 -20.31
C GLU A 145 -8.06 5.45 -19.44
N TYR A 146 -9.14 4.66 -19.48
CA TYR A 146 -10.30 4.85 -18.60
C TYR A 146 -9.88 4.80 -17.13
N VAL A 147 -9.17 3.75 -16.70
CA VAL A 147 -8.72 3.60 -15.30
C VAL A 147 -7.77 4.72 -14.87
N LYS A 148 -6.89 5.16 -15.78
CA LYS A 148 -6.01 6.30 -15.50
C LYS A 148 -6.81 7.58 -15.24
N ASN A 149 -7.87 7.80 -16.00
CA ASN A 149 -8.68 9.02 -15.89
C ASN A 149 -9.62 8.98 -14.69
N THR A 150 -10.25 7.83 -14.41
CA THR A 150 -11.25 7.69 -13.34
C THR A 150 -10.64 7.35 -11.98
N CYS A 151 -9.69 6.42 -11.93
CA CYS A 151 -9.11 5.92 -10.68
C CYS A 151 -7.71 6.50 -10.40
N GLN A 152 -7.15 7.31 -11.31
CA GLN A 152 -5.78 7.85 -11.21
C GLN A 152 -4.70 6.76 -11.04
N LYS A 153 -4.99 5.55 -11.54
CA LYS A 153 -4.13 4.36 -11.46
C LYS A 153 -3.66 3.93 -12.83
N GLU A 154 -2.40 3.50 -12.91
CA GLU A 154 -1.78 3.11 -14.18
C GLU A 154 -1.61 1.59 -14.25
N LEU A 155 -2.63 0.93 -14.77
CA LEU A 155 -2.61 -0.52 -14.98
C LEU A 155 -1.64 -0.92 -16.10
N ILE A 156 -1.21 -2.18 -16.06
CA ILE A 156 -0.48 -2.83 -17.14
C ILE A 156 -1.32 -3.96 -17.75
N SER A 157 -0.96 -4.43 -18.95
CA SER A 157 -1.76 -5.42 -19.69
C SER A 157 -2.01 -6.71 -18.90
N SER A 158 -1.05 -7.11 -18.05
CA SER A 158 -1.23 -8.29 -17.20
C SER A 158 -2.32 -8.11 -16.13
N ASP A 159 -2.57 -6.88 -15.68
CA ASP A 159 -3.62 -6.61 -14.69
C ASP A 159 -4.99 -6.81 -15.32
N ILE A 160 -5.18 -6.26 -16.52
CA ILE A 160 -6.41 -6.38 -17.30
C ILE A 160 -6.72 -7.84 -17.56
N ARG A 161 -5.75 -8.60 -18.07
CA ARG A 161 -5.90 -10.05 -18.27
C ARG A 161 -6.26 -10.80 -16.98
N ASN A 162 -5.67 -10.43 -15.84
CA ASN A 162 -6.01 -11.03 -14.55
C ASN A 162 -7.44 -10.68 -14.10
N MET A 163 -7.93 -9.47 -14.41
CA MET A 163 -9.31 -9.07 -14.12
C MET A 163 -10.29 -9.83 -15.00
N GLU A 164 -10.04 -9.92 -16.31
CA GLU A 164 -10.88 -10.67 -17.26
C GLU A 164 -11.06 -12.12 -16.82
N SER A 165 -9.97 -12.78 -16.41
CA SER A 165 -9.99 -14.18 -15.93
C SER A 165 -10.83 -14.41 -14.68
N LYS A 166 -11.23 -13.36 -13.96
CA LYS A 166 -12.08 -13.41 -12.77
C LYS A 166 -13.53 -13.02 -13.05
N VAL A 167 -13.77 -12.31 -14.16
CA VAL A 167 -15.12 -11.92 -14.62
C VAL A 167 -15.76 -13.05 -15.44
N THR A 168 -14.95 -13.95 -16.03
CA THR A 168 -15.45 -15.17 -16.70
C THR A 168 -15.80 -16.26 -15.67
N VAL A 169 -17.00 -16.18 -15.12
CA VAL A 169 -17.74 -17.30 -14.48
C VAL A 169 -19.13 -17.32 -15.06
#